data_AF-A0A9E5A2G4-F1
#
_entry.id   AF-A0A9E5A2G4-F1
#
_cell.length_a   1.000
_cell.length_b   1.000
_cell.length_c   1.000
_cell.angle_alpha   90.00
_cell.angle_beta   90.00
_cell.angle_gamma   90.00
#
_symmetry.space_group_name_H-M   'P 1'
#
loop_
_entity.id
_entity.type
_entity.pdbx_description
1 polymer ?
#
loop_
_entity_poly.entity_id
_entity_poly.type
_entity_poly.pdbx_seq_one_letter_code
_entity_poly.pdbx_strand_id
1 'polypeptide(L)'
;MKAEQLHRVITAMNKKINDIISQETGGVHFGGHVELLAAVASIEELYDLSYAPEAEAKRTGIMHIMISAMLEGQSAEQITQILKTKGLTDGDAYKVAVSEKRRIENLADWYEYYGAGYKFFSAISEDDACEICKNAYENNKKHPIEQLNMLPPLHGECRCDLMFHRK
;
A
#
# COMPACT_ATOMS: atom_id res chain seq x y z
N MET A 1 11.87 -0.27 -1.02
CA MET A 1 11.93 -0.36 0.45
C MET A 1 13.12 -1.22 0.89
N LYS A 2 13.92 -0.77 1.89
CA LYS A 2 15.06 -1.56 2.41
C LYS A 2 14.57 -2.73 3.28
N ALA A 3 15.33 -3.82 3.39
CA ALA A 3 14.95 -5.03 4.13
C ALA A 3 14.57 -4.77 5.61
N GLU A 4 15.25 -3.84 6.28
CA GLU A 4 14.94 -3.47 7.66
C GLU A 4 13.61 -2.73 7.80
N GLN A 5 13.29 -1.82 6.87
CA GLN A 5 12.00 -1.12 6.86
C GLN A 5 10.87 -2.11 6.58
N LEU A 6 11.12 -3.08 5.70
CA LEU A 6 10.18 -4.13 5.40
C LEU A 6 9.82 -4.98 6.63
N HIS A 7 10.82 -5.43 7.39
CA HIS A 7 10.58 -6.20 8.61
C HIS A 7 9.75 -5.39 9.64
N ARG A 8 10.00 -4.09 9.75
CA ARG A 8 9.21 -3.19 10.60
C ARG A 8 7.76 -3.11 10.12
N VAL A 9 7.52 -2.95 8.82
CA VAL A 9 6.16 -2.92 8.25
C VAL A 9 5.41 -4.21 8.55
N ILE A 10 6.00 -5.38 8.28
CA ILE A 10 5.35 -6.69 8.55
C ILE A 10 5.02 -6.83 10.04
N THR A 11 5.97 -6.45 10.91
CA THR A 11 5.78 -6.53 12.36
C THR A 11 4.67 -5.60 12.84
N ALA A 12 4.64 -4.37 12.32
CA ALA A 12 3.62 -3.37 12.62
C ALA A 12 2.24 -3.81 12.09
N MET A 13 2.17 -4.37 10.88
CA MET A 13 0.94 -4.94 10.31
C MET A 13 0.38 -6.03 11.22
N ASN A 14 1.19 -7.04 11.53
CA ASN A 14 0.76 -8.13 12.41
C ASN A 14 0.31 -7.61 13.78
N LYS A 15 1.07 -6.68 14.37
CA LYS A 15 0.69 -6.08 15.66
C LYS A 15 -0.64 -5.33 15.55
N LYS A 16 -0.80 -4.44 14.57
CA LYS A 16 -1.97 -3.59 14.43
C LYS A 16 -3.23 -4.40 14.14
N ILE A 17 -3.12 -5.39 13.24
CA ILE A 17 -4.21 -6.29 12.91
C ILE A 17 -4.59 -7.13 14.15
N ASN A 18 -3.61 -7.67 14.89
CA ASN A 18 -3.87 -8.39 16.13
C ASN A 18 -4.46 -7.50 17.24
N ASP A 19 -4.00 -6.26 17.37
CA ASP A 19 -4.53 -5.29 18.34
C ASP A 19 -6.00 -5.02 18.04
N ILE A 20 -6.37 -4.80 16.77
CA ILE A 20 -7.78 -4.59 16.39
C ILE A 20 -8.60 -5.87 16.59
N ILE A 21 -8.09 -7.06 16.23
CA ILE A 21 -8.74 -8.35 16.52
C ILE A 21 -9.00 -8.49 18.03
N SER A 22 -8.03 -8.12 18.87
CA SER A 22 -8.14 -8.22 20.33
C SER A 22 -9.13 -7.23 20.94
N GLN A 23 -9.29 -6.06 20.32
CA GLN A 23 -10.21 -5.00 20.77
C GLN A 23 -11.66 -5.30 20.37
N GLU A 24 -11.86 -5.83 19.17
CA GLU A 24 -13.21 -6.09 18.66
C GLU A 24 -13.74 -7.45 19.08
N THR A 25 -12.86 -8.35 19.53
CA THR A 25 -13.22 -9.74 19.62
C THR A 25 -12.61 -10.48 20.79
N GLY A 26 -13.47 -11.12 21.57
CA GLY A 26 -13.13 -12.38 22.23
C GLY A 26 -12.92 -13.54 21.23
N GLY A 27 -12.32 -13.32 20.05
CA GLY A 27 -12.06 -14.34 19.02
C GLY A 27 -13.02 -14.39 17.81
N VAL A 28 -13.49 -13.26 17.32
CA VAL A 28 -14.31 -13.12 16.11
C VAL A 28 -13.37 -12.74 14.96
N HIS A 29 -13.59 -13.32 13.78
CA HIS A 29 -12.78 -12.98 12.61
C HIS A 29 -13.10 -11.55 12.17
N PHE A 30 -12.06 -10.81 11.78
CA PHE A 30 -12.16 -9.49 11.19
C PHE A 30 -13.22 -9.46 10.09
N GLY A 31 -14.13 -8.50 10.20
CA GLY A 31 -15.03 -8.10 9.12
C GLY A 31 -14.23 -7.46 7.99
N GLY A 32 -14.63 -7.77 6.76
CA GLY A 32 -14.36 -7.01 5.53
C GLY A 32 -12.91 -6.74 5.11
N HIS A 33 -12.70 -6.71 3.79
CA HIS A 33 -11.46 -6.21 3.18
C HIS A 33 -11.22 -4.71 3.49
N VAL A 34 -12.28 -3.95 3.79
CA VAL A 34 -12.23 -2.51 4.06
C VAL A 34 -11.48 -2.18 5.36
N GLU A 35 -11.76 -2.93 6.42
CA GLU A 35 -11.12 -2.77 7.72
C GLU A 35 -9.63 -3.13 7.65
N LEU A 36 -9.28 -4.13 6.83
CA LEU A 36 -7.88 -4.45 6.53
C LEU A 36 -7.17 -3.28 5.84
N LEU A 37 -7.79 -2.67 4.83
CA LEU A 37 -7.23 -1.49 4.15
C LEU A 37 -6.97 -0.35 5.15
N ALA A 38 -7.92 -0.07 6.05
CA ALA A 38 -7.77 0.96 7.08
C ALA A 38 -6.67 0.61 8.10
N ALA A 39 -6.56 -0.65 8.51
CA ALA A 39 -5.51 -1.12 9.41
C ALA A 39 -4.13 -0.94 8.76
N VAL A 40 -3.99 -1.32 7.49
CA VAL A 40 -2.76 -1.11 6.71
C VAL A 40 -2.45 0.38 6.61
N ALA A 41 -3.41 1.22 6.21
CA ALA A 41 -3.24 2.68 6.09
C ALA A 41 -2.79 3.37 7.40
N SER A 42 -2.98 2.73 8.56
CA SER A 42 -2.57 3.28 9.85
C SER A 42 -1.09 3.04 10.22
N ILE A 43 -0.33 2.33 9.39
CA ILE A 43 1.05 1.95 9.68
C ILE A 43 2.01 2.99 9.11
N GLU A 44 2.65 3.77 9.98
CA GLU A 44 3.52 4.88 9.58
C GLU A 44 4.70 4.43 8.71
N GLU A 45 5.27 3.26 9.01
CA GLU A 45 6.46 2.73 8.36
C GLU A 45 6.25 2.33 6.90
N LEU A 46 4.99 2.16 6.46
CA LEU A 46 4.68 1.83 5.06
C LEU A 46 4.90 3.02 4.13
N TYR A 47 4.71 4.24 4.65
CA TYR A 47 4.67 5.45 3.83
C TYR A 47 6.07 5.85 3.38
N ASP A 48 6.27 5.88 2.06
CA ASP A 48 7.48 6.40 1.41
C ASP A 48 7.08 7.65 0.63
N LEU A 49 7.28 8.83 1.23
CA LEU A 49 6.95 10.13 0.62
C LEU A 49 8.20 10.83 0.08
N SER A 50 9.29 10.08 -0.16
CA SER A 50 10.56 10.65 -0.66
C SER A 50 10.42 11.37 -2.01
N TYR A 51 9.40 11.02 -2.79
CA TYR A 51 9.07 11.65 -4.07
C TYR A 51 8.23 12.93 -3.95
N ALA A 52 7.76 13.29 -2.76
CA ALA A 52 6.94 14.47 -2.46
C ALA A 52 7.39 15.10 -1.12
N PRO A 53 8.48 15.88 -1.09
CA PRO A 53 9.06 16.39 0.16
C PRO A 53 8.09 17.24 1.01
N GLU A 54 7.16 17.98 0.39
CA GLU A 54 6.14 18.73 1.12
C GLU A 54 5.12 17.81 1.81
N ALA A 55 4.88 16.62 1.25
CA ALA A 55 4.03 15.60 1.82
C ALA A 55 4.66 14.99 3.07
N GLU A 56 5.98 14.78 3.07
CA GLU A 56 6.72 14.26 4.22
C GLU A 56 6.49 15.12 5.48
N ALA A 57 6.55 16.45 5.34
CA ALA A 57 6.27 17.38 6.44
C ALA A 57 4.82 17.29 6.97
N LYS A 58 3.92 16.67 6.20
CA LYS A 58 2.49 16.50 6.50
C LYS A 58 2.10 15.02 6.68
N ARG A 59 3.09 14.12 6.87
CA ARG A 59 2.92 12.65 6.94
C ARG A 59 1.72 12.23 7.78
N THR A 60 1.63 12.65 9.04
CA THR A 60 0.52 12.27 9.94
C THR A 60 -0.85 12.69 9.39
N GLY A 61 -0.94 13.89 8.81
CA GLY A 61 -2.18 14.36 8.20
C GLY A 61 -2.58 13.54 6.96
N ILE A 62 -1.59 13.16 6.15
CA ILE A 62 -1.80 12.30 4.97
C ILE A 62 -2.26 10.91 5.41
N MET A 63 -1.66 10.33 6.44
CA MET A 63 -2.08 9.04 6.98
C MET A 63 -3.56 9.07 7.39
N HIS A 64 -4.00 10.10 8.13
CA HIS A 64 -5.42 10.22 8.51
C HIS A 64 -6.36 10.35 7.30
N ILE A 65 -5.93 11.06 6.27
CA ILE A 65 -6.68 11.18 5.01
C ILE A 65 -6.79 9.81 4.33
N MET A 66 -5.69 9.06 4.25
CA MET A 66 -5.66 7.74 3.62
C MET A 66 -6.51 6.72 4.38
N ILE A 67 -6.47 6.71 5.71
CA ILE A 67 -7.34 5.85 6.53
C ILE A 67 -8.81 6.13 6.20
N SER A 68 -9.20 7.42 6.22
CA SER A 68 -10.58 7.82 5.91
C SER A 68 -10.96 7.45 4.48
N ALA A 69 -10.06 7.69 3.53
CA ALA A 69 -10.25 7.35 2.13
C ALA A 69 -10.47 5.85 1.90
N MET A 70 -9.75 4.99 2.62
CA MET A 70 -9.91 3.53 2.50
C MET A 70 -11.23 3.07 3.08
N LEU A 71 -11.65 3.62 4.22
CA LEU A 71 -12.95 3.33 4.84
C LEU A 71 -14.11 3.77 3.95
N GLU A 72 -13.96 4.89 3.25
CA GLU A 72 -14.99 5.48 2.40
C GLU A 72 -14.96 5.00 0.94
N GLY A 73 -13.97 4.18 0.56
CA GLY A 73 -13.81 3.70 -0.81
C GLY A 73 -13.48 4.82 -1.82
N GLN A 74 -12.75 5.85 -1.41
CA GLN A 74 -12.44 7.00 -2.25
C GLN A 74 -11.46 6.65 -3.38
N SER A 75 -11.68 7.24 -4.56
CA SER A 75 -10.76 7.14 -5.69
C SER A 75 -9.49 7.99 -5.49
N ALA A 76 -8.42 7.67 -6.22
CA ALA A 76 -7.20 8.47 -6.21
C ALA A 76 -7.44 9.94 -6.60
N GLU A 77 -8.40 10.20 -7.49
CA GLU A 77 -8.78 11.55 -7.88
C GLU A 77 -9.42 12.32 -6.71
N GLN A 78 -10.34 11.68 -5.98
CA GLN A 78 -10.97 12.28 -4.80
C GLN A 78 -9.94 12.58 -3.71
N ILE A 79 -9.03 11.63 -3.45
CA ILE A 79 -7.93 11.80 -2.49
C ILE A 79 -7.02 12.96 -2.91
N THR A 80 -6.71 13.08 -4.21
CA THR A 80 -5.90 14.18 -4.76
C THR A 80 -6.55 15.53 -4.45
N GLN A 81 -7.86 15.68 -4.66
CA GLN A 81 -8.56 16.93 -4.34
C GLN A 81 -8.49 17.26 -2.85
N ILE A 82 -8.66 16.25 -1.97
CA ILE A 82 -8.55 16.46 -0.52
C ILE A 82 -7.15 16.93 -0.15
N LEU A 83 -6.10 16.26 -0.65
CA LEU A 83 -4.71 16.61 -0.39
C LEU A 83 -4.37 18.04 -0.85
N LYS A 84 -4.92 18.49 -1.98
CA LYS A 84 -4.80 19.89 -2.44
C LYS A 84 -5.38 20.88 -1.44
N THR A 85 -6.55 20.59 -0.86
CA THR A 85 -7.13 21.46 0.19
C THR A 85 -6.27 21.54 1.45
N LYS A 86 -5.37 20.57 1.64
CA LYS A 86 -4.39 20.55 2.74
C LYS A 86 -3.07 21.22 2.35
N GLY A 87 -3.02 21.89 1.21
CA GLY A 87 -1.89 22.69 0.75
C GLY A 87 -0.74 21.84 0.23
N LEU A 88 -1.03 20.71 -0.41
CA LEU A 88 -0.09 20.05 -1.31
C LEU A 88 -0.23 20.66 -2.71
N THR A 89 0.86 20.75 -3.44
CA THR A 89 0.82 21.09 -4.87
C THR A 89 0.05 20.03 -5.65
N ASP A 90 -0.49 20.40 -6.82
CA ASP A 90 -1.23 19.46 -7.68
C ASP A 90 -0.41 18.21 -8.01
N GLY A 91 0.88 18.38 -8.29
CA GLY A 91 1.80 17.28 -8.60
C GLY A 91 2.04 16.36 -7.40
N ASP A 92 2.35 16.91 -6.24
CA ASP A 92 2.62 16.10 -5.04
C ASP A 92 1.35 15.42 -4.52
N ALA A 93 0.21 16.11 -4.55
CA ALA A 93 -1.08 15.55 -4.17
C ALA A 93 -1.44 14.32 -5.03
N TYR A 94 -1.27 14.43 -6.34
CA TYR A 94 -1.52 13.32 -7.26
C TYR A 94 -0.59 12.13 -7.01
N LYS A 95 0.71 12.40 -6.88
CA LYS A 95 1.73 11.36 -6.61
C LYS A 95 1.42 10.59 -5.33
N VAL A 96 1.12 11.31 -4.25
CA VAL A 96 0.78 10.73 -2.96
C VAL A 96 -0.51 9.92 -3.04
N ALA A 97 -1.56 10.49 -3.64
CA ALA A 97 -2.85 9.82 -3.78
C ALA A 97 -2.74 8.49 -4.53
N VAL A 98 -2.08 8.48 -5.69
CA VAL A 98 -1.93 7.27 -6.51
C VAL A 98 -1.04 6.24 -5.83
N SER A 99 0.13 6.67 -5.37
CA SER A 99 1.15 5.74 -4.87
C SER A 99 0.73 5.14 -3.53
N GLU A 100 0.33 5.96 -2.57
CA GLU A 100 0.07 5.45 -1.23
C GLU A 100 -1.24 4.67 -1.17
N LYS A 101 -2.28 5.06 -1.93
CA LYS A 101 -3.48 4.23 -2.11
C LYS A 101 -3.11 2.85 -2.64
N ARG A 102 -2.36 2.80 -3.75
CA ARG A 102 -1.97 1.53 -4.37
C ARG A 102 -1.09 0.69 -3.43
N ARG A 103 -0.20 1.33 -2.67
CA ARG A 103 0.65 0.66 -1.67
C ARG A 103 -0.19 -0.02 -0.60
N ILE A 104 -1.19 0.68 -0.07
CA ILE A 104 -2.09 0.16 0.97
C ILE A 104 -2.88 -1.03 0.43
N GLU A 105 -3.49 -0.89 -0.75
CA GLU A 105 -4.26 -1.96 -1.39
C GLU A 105 -3.41 -3.20 -1.63
N ASN A 106 -2.24 -3.02 -2.24
CA ASN A 106 -1.35 -4.13 -2.54
C ASN A 106 -0.83 -4.83 -1.26
N LEU A 107 -0.56 -4.08 -0.19
CA LEU A 107 -0.13 -4.66 1.09
C LEU A 107 -1.27 -5.41 1.80
N ALA A 108 -2.50 -4.90 1.70
CA ALA A 108 -3.69 -5.59 2.20
C ALA A 108 -3.91 -6.90 1.45
N ASP A 109 -3.90 -6.88 0.12
CA ASP A 109 -3.98 -8.09 -0.70
C ASP A 109 -2.87 -9.06 -0.33
N TRP A 110 -1.62 -8.59 -0.28
CA TRP A 110 -0.48 -9.42 0.09
C TRP A 110 -0.71 -10.14 1.42
N TYR A 111 -1.24 -9.44 2.43
CA TYR A 111 -1.52 -10.01 3.74
C TYR A 111 -2.53 -11.16 3.66
N GLU A 112 -3.63 -10.97 2.95
CA GLU A 112 -4.66 -12.00 2.75
C GLU A 112 -4.11 -13.23 1.99
N TYR A 113 -3.42 -12.99 0.88
CA TYR A 113 -2.89 -14.06 0.04
C TYR A 113 -1.75 -14.82 0.72
N TYR A 114 -0.89 -14.12 1.49
CA TYR A 114 0.14 -14.74 2.31
C TYR A 114 -0.47 -15.68 3.35
N GLY A 115 -1.48 -15.20 4.10
CA GLY A 115 -2.21 -16.02 5.07
C GLY A 115 -2.92 -17.23 4.43
N ALA A 116 -3.39 -17.09 3.19
CA ALA A 116 -4.03 -18.16 2.42
C ALA A 116 -3.04 -19.18 1.80
N GLY A 117 -1.73 -19.03 2.03
CA GLY A 117 -0.68 -19.96 1.60
C GLY A 117 -0.28 -19.79 0.13
N TYR A 118 -0.45 -18.60 -0.44
CA TYR A 118 0.17 -18.25 -1.72
C TYR A 118 1.68 -18.11 -1.55
N LYS A 119 2.42 -18.34 -2.64
CA LYS A 119 3.89 -18.45 -2.60
C LYS A 119 4.60 -17.43 -3.48
N PHE A 120 3.89 -16.86 -4.44
CA PHE A 120 4.45 -15.90 -5.37
C PHE A 120 3.44 -14.80 -5.69
N PHE A 121 3.95 -13.68 -6.16
CA PHE A 121 3.17 -12.68 -6.86
C PHE A 121 3.89 -12.27 -8.16
N SER A 122 3.14 -11.77 -9.11
CA SER A 122 3.65 -11.03 -10.28
C SER A 122 2.90 -9.71 -10.35
N ALA A 123 3.43 -8.76 -11.10
CA ALA A 123 2.70 -7.55 -11.43
C ALA A 123 2.65 -7.36 -12.94
N ILE A 124 1.61 -6.69 -13.43
CA ILE A 124 1.53 -6.23 -14.80
C ILE A 124 1.84 -4.74 -14.78
N SER A 125 2.88 -4.35 -15.52
CA SER A 125 3.19 -2.94 -15.72
C SER A 125 2.22 -2.34 -16.73
N GLU A 126 1.76 -1.12 -16.46
CA GLU A 126 1.06 -0.30 -17.44
C GLU A 126 1.95 -0.04 -18.67
N ASP A 127 1.33 0.20 -19.82
CA ASP A 127 2.05 0.45 -21.08
C ASP A 127 3.00 1.66 -20.97
N ASP A 128 2.59 2.67 -20.21
CA ASP A 128 3.35 3.89 -19.94
C ASP A 128 4.26 3.81 -18.71
N ALA A 129 4.39 2.64 -18.08
CA ALA A 129 5.25 2.45 -16.93
C ALA A 129 6.73 2.75 -17.26
N CYS A 130 7.45 3.26 -16.27
CA CYS A 130 8.88 3.55 -16.43
C CYS A 130 9.69 2.25 -16.60
N GLU A 131 10.93 2.39 -17.09
CA GLU A 131 11.84 1.25 -17.31
C GLU A 131 12.09 0.41 -16.04
N ILE A 132 12.09 1.02 -14.85
CA ILE A 132 12.28 0.30 -13.59
C ILE A 132 11.14 -0.70 -13.37
N CYS A 133 9.88 -0.27 -13.53
CA CYS A 133 8.73 -1.15 -13.41
C CYS A 133 8.71 -2.22 -14.52
N LYS A 134 8.95 -1.81 -15.77
CA LYS A 134 9.00 -2.73 -16.91
C LYS A 134 10.04 -3.83 -16.71
N ASN A 135 11.24 -3.47 -16.24
CA ASN A 135 12.31 -4.43 -15.96
C ASN A 135 12.02 -5.29 -14.72
N ALA A 136 11.42 -4.72 -13.68
CA ALA A 136 11.10 -5.45 -12.45
C ALA A 136 10.04 -6.54 -12.68
N TYR A 137 9.10 -6.28 -13.60
CA TYR A 137 7.92 -7.10 -13.85
C TYR A 137 7.86 -7.71 -15.26
N GLU A 138 8.97 -7.63 -15.99
CA GLU A 138 9.09 -8.12 -17.37
C GLU A 138 8.57 -9.55 -17.50
N ASN A 139 7.79 -9.83 -18.55
CA ASN A 139 7.28 -11.16 -18.88
C ASN A 139 6.51 -11.84 -17.72
N ASN A 140 5.79 -11.09 -16.90
CA ASN A 140 5.06 -11.59 -15.73
C ASN A 140 5.97 -12.37 -14.76
N LYS A 141 7.20 -11.88 -14.57
CA LYS A 141 8.16 -12.47 -13.63
C LYS A 141 7.51 -12.67 -12.26
N LYS A 142 7.53 -13.92 -11.79
CA LYS A 142 7.08 -14.28 -10.45
C LYS A 142 8.16 -13.94 -9.43
N HIS A 143 7.76 -13.21 -8.40
CA HIS A 143 8.54 -12.92 -7.21
C HIS A 143 8.02 -13.80 -6.07
N PRO A 144 8.90 -14.43 -5.27
CA PRO A 144 8.50 -15.06 -4.01
C PRO A 144 7.69 -14.09 -3.14
N ILE A 145 6.67 -14.60 -2.45
CA ILE A 145 5.75 -13.78 -1.66
C ILE A 145 6.46 -13.01 -0.54
N GLU A 146 7.60 -13.51 -0.07
CA GLU A 146 8.43 -12.86 0.94
C GLU A 146 9.22 -11.65 0.39
N GLN A 147 9.30 -11.49 -0.94
CA GLN A 147 9.97 -10.35 -1.59
C GLN A 147 9.10 -9.11 -1.65
N LEU A 148 8.58 -8.67 -0.51
CA LEU A 148 7.72 -7.49 -0.40
C LEU A 148 8.38 -6.18 -0.88
N ASN A 149 9.71 -6.12 -0.97
CA ASN A 149 10.41 -5.00 -1.59
C ASN A 149 10.13 -4.86 -3.11
N MET A 150 9.62 -5.93 -3.74
CA MET A 150 9.18 -5.98 -5.12
C MET A 150 7.67 -5.76 -5.27
N LEU A 151 6.93 -5.54 -4.18
CA LEU A 151 5.51 -5.23 -4.22
C LEU A 151 5.32 -3.79 -4.73
N PRO A 152 4.48 -3.54 -5.76
CA PRO A 152 4.21 -2.19 -6.20
C PRO A 152 3.52 -1.37 -5.10
N PRO A 153 3.69 -0.03 -5.07
CA PRO A 153 4.52 0.75 -5.99
C PRO A 153 6.01 0.72 -5.63
N LEU A 154 6.87 0.59 -6.65
CA LEU A 154 8.33 0.67 -6.50
C LEU A 154 8.86 2.10 -6.46
N HIS A 155 8.14 3.03 -7.07
CA HIS A 155 8.42 4.46 -7.14
C HIS A 155 7.10 5.25 -7.18
N GLY A 156 7.16 6.58 -7.07
CA GLY A 156 5.97 7.43 -7.19
C GLY A 156 5.24 7.22 -8.53
N GLU A 157 3.90 7.30 -8.51
CA GLU A 157 3.00 7.16 -9.68
C GLU A 157 2.93 5.75 -10.29
N CYS A 158 3.49 4.73 -9.62
CA CYS A 158 3.37 3.36 -10.09
C CYS A 158 1.93 2.85 -9.93
N ARG A 159 1.36 2.38 -11.04
CA ARG A 159 -0.03 1.91 -11.15
C ARG A 159 -0.16 0.39 -11.40
N CYS A 160 0.94 -0.35 -11.26
CA CYS A 160 0.98 -1.78 -11.60
C CYS A 160 -0.02 -2.60 -10.79
N ASP A 161 -0.74 -3.49 -11.46
CA ASP A 161 -1.69 -4.40 -10.84
C ASP A 161 -1.02 -5.71 -10.45
N LEU A 162 -1.46 -6.28 -9.32
CA LEU A 162 -0.91 -7.51 -8.76
C LEU A 162 -1.69 -8.76 -9.14
N MET A 163 -0.96 -9.86 -9.26
CA MET A 163 -1.51 -11.21 -9.39
C MET A 163 -0.79 -12.15 -8.43
N PHE A 164 -1.54 -12.92 -7.66
CA PHE A 164 -1.00 -13.86 -6.69
C PHE A 164 -1.07 -15.31 -7.19
N HIS A 165 -0.03 -16.10 -6.90
CA HIS A 165 0.10 -17.48 -7.37
C HIS A 165 0.46 -18.45 -6.23
N ARG A 166 -0.15 -19.65 -6.24
CA ARG A 166 0.20 -20.75 -5.33
C ARG A 166 1.39 -21.59 -5.82
N LYS A 167 1.66 -21.57 -7.13
CA LYS A 167 2.71 -22.35 -7.82
C LYS A 167 3.29 -21.51 -8.95
#